data_AF-A0A524FXV6-F1
#
_entry.id   AF-A0A524FXV6-F1
#
_cell.length_a   1.000
_cell.length_b   1.000
_cell.length_c   1.000
_cell.angle_alpha   90.00
_cell.angle_beta   90.00
_cell.angle_gamma   90.00
#
_symmetry.space_group_name_H-M   'P 1'
#
loop_
_entity.id
_entity.type
_entity.pdbx_description
1 polymer ?
#
loop_
_entity_poly.entity_id
_entity_poly.type
_entity_poly.pdbx_seq_one_letter_code
_entity_poly.pdbx_strand_id
1 'polypeptide(L)'
;MIFQLNPAEEIQFLLYITIFIIGIQLAIYLLYRFLKIKIERLPLNKSIVLFGSLLIIIGDLLSLISILYILDSIETFNLSGYLYYLSFISIILLIFGLIFTLIGLYVFPSFYGFKWEGNILKFFIINQNNNFCLYSHDFSQIESEVKSKDYEKLFSVGIIGIDSILSAITNTRGEKINKIKQADSLILLEYGSGNLSQIIYALVVKKDLKSNKNFLKAIKKQFESFYRELLSKLDTLKGSEEQIFGSFDIIIEDLIH
;
A
#
# COMPACT_ATOMS: atom_id res chain seq x y z
N MET A 1 32.48 42.40 18.36
CA MET A 1 32.12 42.18 19.78
C MET A 1 31.70 40.73 19.88
N ILE A 2 32.55 39.86 20.44
CA ILE A 2 32.23 38.44 20.63
C ILE A 2 31.37 38.41 21.88
N PHE A 3 30.09 38.08 21.75
CA PHE A 3 29.23 37.85 22.91
C PHE A 3 29.80 36.63 23.65
N GLN A 4 30.40 36.84 24.81
CA GLN A 4 30.71 35.76 25.74
C GLN A 4 29.39 35.37 26.40
N LEU A 5 28.73 34.36 25.82
CA LEU A 5 27.54 33.75 26.41
C LEU A 5 27.95 32.91 27.61
N ASN A 6 27.06 32.79 28.59
CA ASN A 6 27.22 31.82 29.67
C ASN A 6 27.20 30.40 29.08
N PRO A 7 28.04 29.45 29.54
CA PRO A 7 28.00 28.05 29.06
C PRO A 7 26.59 27.42 29.02
N ALA A 8 25.70 27.79 29.95
CA ALA A 8 24.31 27.34 29.94
C ALA A 8 23.52 27.88 28.73
N GLU A 9 23.75 29.15 28.36
CA GLU A 9 23.12 29.82 27.21
C GLU A 9 23.66 29.26 25.89
N GLU A 10 24.96 28.94 25.83
CA GLU A 10 25.56 28.28 24.66
C GLU A 10 24.92 26.91 24.40
N ILE A 11 24.75 26.10 25.44
CA ILE A 11 24.08 24.79 25.33
C ILE A 11 22.64 24.95 24.86
N GLN A 12 21.90 25.92 25.44
CA GLN A 12 20.53 26.19 25.07
C GLN A 12 20.41 26.62 23.60
N PHE A 13 21.31 27.50 23.15
CA PHE A 13 21.39 27.95 21.76
C PHE A 13 21.69 26.79 20.79
N LEU A 14 22.63 25.91 21.13
CA LEU A 14 22.96 24.72 20.33
C LEU A 14 21.77 23.76 20.22
N LEU A 15 21.02 23.56 21.30
CA LEU A 15 19.79 22.76 21.28
C LEU A 15 18.75 23.34 20.33
N TYR A 16 18.54 24.65 20.35
CA TYR A 16 17.60 25.31 19.43
C TYR A 16 18.00 25.17 17.96
N ILE A 17 19.27 25.41 17.64
CA ILE A 17 19.77 25.22 16.27
C ILE A 17 19.57 23.78 15.82
N THR A 18 19.86 22.81 16.69
CA THR A 18 19.70 21.39 16.38
C THR A 18 18.25 21.06 16.05
N ILE A 19 17.32 21.52 16.87
CA ILE A 19 15.88 21.33 16.65
C ILE A 19 15.43 21.99 15.34
N PHE A 20 15.91 23.20 15.05
CA PHE A 20 15.60 23.94 13.83
C PHE A 20 16.07 23.19 12.56
N ILE A 21 17.31 22.68 12.57
CA ILE A 21 17.86 21.89 11.47
C ILE A 21 17.04 20.61 11.24
N ILE A 22 16.68 19.90 12.32
CA ILE A 22 15.83 18.70 12.24
C ILE A 22 14.46 19.05 11.62
N GLY A 23 13.87 20.19 12.02
CA GLY A 23 12.61 20.68 11.46
C GLY A 23 12.68 20.94 9.95
N ILE A 24 13.74 21.58 9.45
CA ILE A 24 13.94 21.82 8.02
C ILE A 24 14.08 20.51 7.25
N GLN A 25 14.89 19.57 7.75
CA GLN A 25 15.07 18.26 7.10
C GLN A 25 13.75 17.50 6.99
N LEU A 26 12.93 17.55 8.04
CA LEU A 26 11.57 17.01 8.04
C LEU A 26 10.70 17.67 6.98
N ALA A 27 10.66 19.01 6.93
CA ALA A 27 9.86 19.73 5.94
C ALA A 27 10.21 19.34 4.49
N ILE A 28 11.51 19.21 4.18
CA ILE A 28 11.98 18.78 2.85
C ILE A 28 11.53 17.34 2.54
N TYR A 29 11.69 16.42 3.50
CA TYR A 29 11.24 15.03 3.35
C TYR A 29 9.72 14.94 3.07
N LEU A 30 8.93 15.78 3.72
CA LEU A 30 7.49 15.85 3.52
C LEU A 30 7.09 16.35 2.15
N LEU A 31 7.73 17.41 1.68
CA LEU A 31 7.48 17.94 0.35
C LEU A 31 7.80 16.87 -0.72
N TYR A 32 8.93 16.17 -0.56
CA TYR A 32 9.29 15.06 -1.45
C TYR A 32 8.23 13.95 -1.46
N ARG A 33 7.80 13.50 -0.27
CA ARG A 33 6.79 12.43 -0.16
C ARG A 33 5.48 12.88 -0.81
N PHE A 34 5.00 14.09 -0.50
CA PHE A 34 3.79 14.68 -1.08
C PHE A 34 3.83 14.74 -2.61
N LEU A 35 4.94 15.19 -3.20
CA LEU A 35 5.11 15.26 -4.65
C LEU A 35 5.08 13.87 -5.29
N LYS A 36 5.79 12.90 -4.70
CA LYS A 36 5.79 11.51 -5.17
C LYS A 36 4.39 10.90 -5.17
N ILE A 37 3.60 11.17 -4.13
CA ILE A 37 2.22 10.72 -3.99
C ILE A 37 1.32 11.28 -5.11
N LYS A 38 1.46 12.59 -5.41
CA LYS A 38 0.67 13.24 -6.47
C LYS A 38 0.92 12.61 -7.84
N ILE A 39 2.17 12.18 -8.09
CA ILE A 39 2.57 11.50 -9.32
C ILE A 39 1.99 10.09 -9.39
N GLU A 40 1.98 9.34 -8.28
CA GLU A 40 1.58 7.92 -8.25
C GLU A 40 0.05 7.67 -8.16
N ARG A 41 -0.79 8.71 -8.07
CA ARG A 41 -2.28 8.64 -8.09
C ARG A 41 -2.89 7.63 -7.11
N LEU A 42 -2.34 7.57 -5.89
CA LEU A 42 -2.74 6.57 -4.92
C LEU A 42 -4.02 6.99 -4.15
N PRO A 43 -4.95 6.06 -3.85
CA PRO A 43 -6.20 6.37 -3.16
C PRO A 43 -5.98 6.62 -1.66
N LEU A 44 -6.75 7.57 -1.10
CA LEU A 44 -6.66 8.04 0.29
C LEU A 44 -7.62 7.26 1.23
N ASN A 45 -7.11 6.73 2.35
CA ASN A 45 -7.94 6.33 3.48
C ASN A 45 -8.26 7.57 4.33
N LYS A 46 -9.53 7.98 4.37
CA LYS A 46 -9.97 9.19 5.09
C LYS A 46 -9.69 9.12 6.59
N SER A 47 -9.86 7.96 7.24
CA SER A 47 -9.72 7.81 8.69
C SER A 47 -8.27 7.90 9.14
N ILE A 48 -7.35 7.23 8.43
CA ILE A 48 -5.92 7.28 8.73
C ILE A 48 -5.34 8.65 8.38
N VAL A 49 -5.78 9.27 7.29
CA VAL A 49 -5.41 10.65 6.95
C VAL A 49 -5.90 11.62 8.02
N LEU A 50 -7.13 11.48 8.50
CA LEU A 50 -7.68 12.30 9.57
C LEU A 50 -6.85 12.13 10.85
N PHE A 51 -6.57 10.89 11.27
CA PHE A 51 -5.75 10.61 12.45
C PHE A 51 -4.32 11.15 12.33
N GLY A 52 -3.64 10.90 11.20
CA GLY A 52 -2.31 11.46 10.94
C GLY A 52 -2.32 12.98 10.91
N SER A 53 -3.34 13.61 10.29
CA SER A 53 -3.48 15.07 10.28
C SER A 53 -3.75 15.66 11.67
N LEU A 54 -4.52 14.98 12.52
CA LEU A 54 -4.76 15.40 13.89
C LEU A 54 -3.48 15.35 14.71
N LEU A 55 -2.68 14.29 14.57
CA LEU A 55 -1.38 14.19 15.24
C LEU A 55 -0.40 15.29 14.80
N ILE A 56 -0.40 15.65 13.52
CA ILE A 56 0.40 16.78 13.01
C ILE A 56 -0.10 18.09 13.60
N ILE A 57 -1.42 18.35 13.61
CA ILE A 57 -1.99 19.57 14.18
C ILE A 57 -1.67 19.69 15.68
N ILE A 58 -1.81 18.60 16.43
CA ILE A 58 -1.46 18.57 17.86
C ILE A 58 0.04 18.85 18.04
N GLY A 59 0.88 18.23 17.21
CA GLY A 59 2.32 18.44 17.21
C GLY A 59 2.70 19.90 16.96
N ASP A 60 2.14 20.50 15.90
CA ASP A 60 2.36 21.89 15.52
C ASP A 60 1.89 22.87 16.61
N LEU A 61 0.73 22.61 17.23
CA LEU A 61 0.23 23.43 18.33
C LEU A 61 1.16 23.38 19.55
N LEU A 62 1.63 22.19 19.93
CA LEU A 62 2.59 22.03 21.03
C LEU A 62 3.91 22.76 20.74
N SER A 63 4.42 22.64 19.52
CA SER A 63 5.63 23.34 19.08
C SER A 63 5.44 24.86 19.07
N LEU A 64 4.29 25.36 18.61
CA LEU A 64 3.97 26.79 18.58
C LEU A 64 3.86 27.36 20.01
N ILE A 65 3.15 26.66 20.89
CA ILE A 65 3.05 27.03 22.31
C ILE A 65 4.46 27.10 22.93
N SER A 66 5.30 26.11 22.67
CA SER A 66 6.69 26.13 23.15
C SER A 66 7.45 27.34 22.64
N ILE A 67 7.36 27.67 21.35
CA ILE A 67 8.10 28.81 20.76
C ILE A 67 7.63 30.12 21.39
N LEU A 68 6.33 30.29 21.62
CA LEU A 68 5.80 31.48 22.29
C LEU A 68 6.33 31.66 23.71
N TYR A 69 6.37 30.58 24.51
CA TYR A 69 6.97 30.64 25.85
C TYR A 69 8.46 30.98 25.81
N ILE A 70 9.18 30.46 24.82
CA ILE A 70 10.60 30.77 24.65
C ILE A 70 10.79 32.25 24.31
N LEU A 71 10.00 32.79 23.38
CA LEU A 71 10.08 34.21 23.00
C LEU A 71 9.75 35.13 24.17
N ASP A 72 8.71 34.82 24.94
CA ASP A 72 8.33 35.58 26.14
C ASP A 72 9.43 35.53 27.22
N SER A 73 10.09 34.38 27.38
CA SER A 73 11.23 34.23 28.30
C SER A 73 12.47 35.03 27.86
N ILE A 74 12.65 35.30 26.57
CA ILE A 74 13.76 36.09 26.03
C ILE A 74 13.60 37.58 26.39
N GLU A 75 12.36 38.11 26.35
CA GLU A 75 12.10 39.52 26.67
C GLU A 75 12.20 39.81 28.18
N THR A 76 12.04 38.80 29.03
CA THR A 76 11.97 38.92 30.49
C THR A 76 13.24 38.46 31.23
N PHE A 77 14.38 38.35 30.52
CA PHE A 77 15.66 37.75 30.97
C PHE A 77 16.24 38.19 32.33
N ASN A 78 15.69 39.24 32.95
CA ASN A 78 16.18 39.79 34.22
C ASN A 78 15.38 39.40 35.47
N LEU A 79 14.32 38.59 35.38
CA LEU A 79 13.44 38.35 36.53
C LEU A 79 13.15 36.87 36.81
N SER A 80 13.89 36.32 37.78
CA SER A 80 13.57 35.12 38.58
C SER A 80 13.96 33.75 38.00
N GLY A 81 14.45 32.87 38.89
CA GLY A 81 14.74 31.46 38.57
C GLY A 81 13.51 30.64 38.15
N TYR A 82 12.29 31.17 38.31
CA TYR A 82 11.05 30.56 37.81
C TYR A 82 11.01 30.52 36.28
N LEU A 83 11.49 31.57 35.59
CA LEU A 83 11.55 31.61 34.12
C LEU A 83 12.50 30.54 33.55
N TYR A 84 13.54 30.16 34.29
CA TYR A 84 14.44 29.08 33.90
C TYR A 84 13.75 27.71 33.89
N TYR A 85 12.87 27.43 34.85
CA TYR A 85 12.09 26.19 34.84
C TYR A 85 11.05 26.17 33.70
N LEU A 86 10.45 27.32 33.40
CA LEU A 86 9.51 27.45 32.28
C LEU A 86 10.18 27.24 30.91
N SER A 87 11.41 27.72 30.73
CA SER A 87 12.16 27.48 29.49
C SER A 87 12.48 25.99 29.29
N PHE A 88 12.78 25.27 30.38
CA PHE A 88 12.98 23.81 30.32
C PHE A 88 11.70 23.05 29.95
N ILE A 89 10.56 23.42 30.56
CA ILE A 89 9.24 22.86 30.20
C ILE A 89 8.93 23.11 28.72
N SER A 90 9.30 24.29 28.22
CA SER A 90 9.10 24.65 26.80
C SER A 90 9.89 23.73 25.88
N ILE A 91 11.17 23.46 26.17
CA ILE A 91 11.98 22.51 25.38
C ILE A 91 11.35 21.11 25.37
N ILE A 92 10.82 20.64 26.51
CA ILE A 92 10.11 19.35 26.58
C ILE A 92 8.87 19.36 25.67
N LEU A 93 8.05 20.41 25.74
CA LEU A 93 6.87 20.57 24.88
C LEU A 93 7.25 20.59 23.40
N LEU A 94 8.37 21.23 23.04
CA LEU A 94 8.89 21.25 21.68
C LEU A 94 9.25 19.86 21.19
N ILE A 95 9.97 19.09 22.00
CA ILE A 95 10.35 17.70 21.69
C ILE A 95 9.10 16.83 21.50
N PHE A 96 8.12 16.94 22.41
CA PHE A 96 6.85 16.22 22.24
C PHE A 96 6.12 16.65 20.97
N GLY A 97 6.04 17.95 20.67
CA GLY A 97 5.43 18.46 19.44
C GLY A 97 6.07 17.85 18.19
N LEU A 98 7.40 17.77 18.15
CA LEU A 98 8.13 17.11 17.06
C LEU A 98 7.88 15.61 16.99
N ILE A 99 7.82 14.91 18.14
CA ILE A 99 7.49 13.48 18.18
C ILE A 99 6.08 13.23 17.66
N PHE A 100 5.08 14.00 18.10
CA PHE A 100 3.70 13.90 17.62
C PHE A 100 3.62 14.17 16.12
N THR A 101 4.35 15.16 15.63
CA THR A 101 4.47 15.45 14.20
C THR A 101 5.10 14.26 13.48
N LEU A 102 6.21 13.70 13.98
CA LEU A 102 6.88 12.53 13.41
C LEU A 102 5.98 11.29 13.36
N ILE A 103 5.28 10.98 14.45
CA ILE A 103 4.32 9.88 14.51
C ILE A 103 3.17 10.17 13.54
N GLY A 104 2.63 11.39 13.55
CA GLY A 104 1.59 11.82 12.63
C GLY A 104 1.98 11.63 11.17
N LEU A 105 3.25 11.88 10.82
CA LEU A 105 3.83 11.69 9.50
C LEU A 105 4.15 10.23 9.17
N TYR A 106 4.56 9.44 10.16
CA TYR A 106 4.79 8.01 10.01
C TYR A 106 3.46 7.29 9.77
N VAL A 107 2.45 7.61 10.59
CA VAL A 107 1.09 7.09 10.50
C VAL A 107 0.35 7.69 9.30
N PHE A 108 0.71 8.90 8.85
CA PHE A 108 0.23 9.44 7.59
C PHE A 108 0.55 8.39 6.52
N PRO A 109 -0.49 7.75 5.93
CA PRO A 109 -0.28 6.48 5.29
C PRO A 109 0.71 6.67 4.16
N SER A 110 1.72 5.79 4.05
CA SER A 110 2.22 5.48 2.70
C SER A 110 1.00 4.93 1.98
N PHE A 111 0.68 5.51 0.83
CA PHE A 111 -0.65 5.41 0.21
C PHE A 111 -0.88 4.03 -0.41
N TYR A 112 -0.80 2.98 0.39
CA TYR A 112 -1.14 1.64 0.03
C TYR A 112 -2.50 1.34 0.65
N GLY A 113 -3.50 1.24 -0.21
CA GLY A 113 -4.45 0.15 -0.03
C GLY A 113 -5.84 0.46 0.51
N PHE A 114 -6.55 1.50 0.04
CA PHE A 114 -7.95 1.69 0.48
C PHE A 114 -9.03 1.94 -0.59
N LYS A 115 -8.72 1.76 -1.89
CA LYS A 115 -9.76 1.68 -2.95
C LYS A 115 -9.45 0.68 -4.06
N TRP A 116 -8.53 -0.25 -3.84
CA TRP A 116 -8.21 -1.26 -4.84
C TRP A 116 -9.28 -2.36 -4.88
N GLU A 117 -9.92 -2.69 -3.76
CA GLU A 117 -11.07 -3.61 -3.70
C GLU A 117 -12.18 -3.23 -4.69
N GLY A 118 -12.69 -1.99 -4.64
CA GLY A 118 -13.72 -1.53 -5.59
C GLY A 118 -13.24 -1.38 -7.04
N ASN A 119 -11.95 -1.56 -7.28
CA ASN A 119 -11.32 -1.62 -8.59
C ASN A 119 -11.16 -3.05 -9.11
N ILE A 120 -11.14 -4.06 -8.24
CA ILE A 120 -11.14 -5.46 -8.63
C ILE A 120 -12.57 -5.90 -8.91
N LEU A 121 -12.74 -6.62 -10.00
CA LEU A 121 -14.03 -7.17 -10.42
C LEU A 121 -14.08 -8.66 -10.13
N LYS A 122 -13.18 -9.42 -10.76
CA LYS A 122 -13.17 -10.88 -10.68
C LYS A 122 -11.76 -11.41 -10.70
N PHE A 123 -11.56 -12.58 -10.14
CA PHE A 123 -10.31 -13.31 -10.17
C PHE A 123 -10.54 -14.75 -10.62
N PHE A 124 -9.62 -15.27 -11.42
CA PHE A 124 -9.67 -16.63 -11.96
C PHE A 124 -8.30 -17.28 -11.87
N ILE A 125 -8.28 -18.58 -11.56
CA ILE A 125 -7.12 -19.45 -11.68
C ILE A 125 -7.46 -20.49 -12.74
N ILE A 126 -6.69 -20.53 -13.81
CA ILE A 126 -6.99 -21.33 -14.99
C ILE A 126 -5.84 -22.30 -15.23
N ASN A 127 -6.17 -23.56 -15.52
CA ASN A 127 -5.21 -24.54 -16.01
C ASN A 127 -5.20 -24.56 -17.55
N GLN A 128 -4.05 -24.23 -18.14
CA GLN A 128 -3.86 -24.19 -19.60
C GLN A 128 -3.97 -25.57 -20.25
N ASN A 129 -3.67 -26.65 -19.53
CA ASN A 129 -3.64 -27.99 -20.12
C ASN A 129 -5.04 -28.52 -20.48
N ASN A 130 -6.04 -28.18 -19.66
CA ASN A 130 -7.41 -28.66 -19.80
C ASN A 130 -8.44 -27.53 -20.00
N ASN A 131 -7.98 -26.27 -20.11
CA ASN A 131 -8.79 -25.06 -20.20
C ASN A 131 -9.80 -24.90 -19.04
N PHE A 132 -9.58 -25.59 -17.92
CA PHE A 132 -10.51 -25.61 -16.81
C PHE A 132 -10.20 -24.48 -15.83
N CYS A 133 -11.25 -23.84 -15.32
CA CYS A 133 -11.15 -22.87 -14.24
C CYS A 133 -11.02 -23.64 -12.93
N LEU A 134 -9.85 -23.58 -12.30
CA LEU A 134 -9.58 -24.25 -11.02
C LEU A 134 -10.29 -23.52 -9.88
N TYR A 135 -10.37 -22.20 -9.98
CA TYR A 135 -10.96 -21.34 -8.95
C TYR A 135 -11.41 -20.01 -9.56
N SER A 136 -12.55 -19.51 -9.12
CA SER A 136 -13.06 -18.19 -9.47
C SER A 136 -13.56 -17.48 -8.22
N HIS A 137 -13.36 -16.17 -8.17
CA HIS A 137 -13.90 -15.32 -7.11
C HIS A 137 -14.44 -14.04 -7.71
N ASP A 138 -15.64 -13.65 -7.29
CA ASP A 138 -16.30 -12.42 -7.72
C ASP A 138 -16.28 -11.41 -6.58
N PHE A 139 -15.55 -10.32 -6.77
CA PHE A 139 -15.44 -9.24 -5.78
C PHE A 139 -16.56 -8.21 -5.94
N SER A 140 -17.33 -8.29 -7.04
CA SER A 140 -18.49 -7.42 -7.19
C SER A 140 -19.61 -7.95 -6.30
N GLN A 141 -19.90 -7.25 -5.20
CA GLN A 141 -21.02 -7.50 -4.28
C GLN A 141 -22.42 -7.42 -4.94
N ILE A 142 -22.48 -7.33 -6.27
CA ILE A 142 -23.75 -7.39 -7.00
C ILE A 142 -24.04 -8.88 -7.09
N GLU A 143 -25.05 -9.34 -6.34
CA GLU A 143 -25.69 -10.65 -6.48
C GLU A 143 -26.17 -10.84 -7.93
N SER A 144 -25.26 -11.11 -8.87
CA SER A 144 -25.63 -11.67 -10.13
C SER A 144 -25.91 -13.14 -9.85
N GLU A 145 -27.19 -13.48 -9.72
CA GLU A 145 -27.78 -14.80 -9.46
C GLU A 145 -27.37 -15.92 -10.43
N VAL A 146 -26.39 -15.70 -11.30
CA VAL A 146 -25.91 -16.70 -12.24
C VAL A 146 -24.38 -16.71 -12.24
N LYS A 147 -23.78 -17.45 -11.29
CA LYS A 147 -22.47 -18.09 -11.51
C LYS A 147 -22.64 -19.10 -12.65
N SER A 148 -22.75 -18.64 -13.91
CA SER A 148 -22.85 -19.57 -15.03
C SER A 148 -21.48 -20.19 -15.25
N LYS A 149 -21.37 -21.50 -15.01
CA LYS A 149 -20.20 -22.30 -15.39
C LYS A 149 -19.80 -22.08 -16.86
N ASP A 150 -20.77 -21.71 -17.69
CA ASP A 150 -20.55 -21.34 -19.09
C ASP A 150 -19.70 -20.07 -19.25
N TYR A 151 -19.88 -19.04 -18.43
CA TYR A 151 -19.07 -17.82 -18.51
C TYR A 151 -17.61 -18.10 -18.16
N GLU A 152 -17.35 -18.86 -17.10
CA GLU A 152 -15.98 -19.18 -16.67
C GLU A 152 -15.23 -19.99 -17.73
N LYS A 153 -15.93 -20.96 -18.34
CA LYS A 153 -15.40 -21.77 -19.44
C LYS A 153 -15.13 -20.92 -20.68
N LEU A 154 -16.01 -20.00 -21.03
CA LEU A 154 -15.79 -19.08 -22.16
C LEU A 154 -14.62 -18.15 -21.88
N PHE A 155 -14.49 -17.65 -20.65
CA PHE A 155 -13.40 -16.79 -20.23
C PHE A 155 -12.06 -17.53 -20.27
N SER A 156 -11.97 -18.73 -19.71
CA SER A 156 -10.74 -19.53 -19.71
C SER A 156 -10.28 -19.86 -21.12
N VAL A 157 -11.19 -20.35 -21.98
CA VAL A 157 -10.93 -20.65 -23.39
C VAL A 157 -10.54 -19.38 -24.14
N GLY A 158 -11.18 -18.25 -23.85
CA GLY A 158 -10.88 -16.96 -24.47
C GLY A 158 -9.46 -16.48 -24.16
N ILE A 159 -9.04 -16.52 -22.89
CA ILE A 159 -7.69 -16.10 -22.48
C ILE A 159 -6.62 -16.99 -23.12
N ILE A 160 -6.83 -18.31 -23.10
CA ILE A 160 -5.88 -19.28 -23.69
C ILE A 160 -5.81 -19.11 -25.21
N GLY A 161 -6.95 -18.87 -25.87
CA GLY A 161 -7.00 -18.57 -27.30
C GLY A 161 -6.24 -17.31 -27.66
N ILE A 162 -6.40 -16.23 -26.89
CA ILE A 162 -5.65 -14.98 -27.08
C ILE A 162 -4.14 -15.20 -26.91
N ASP A 163 -3.73 -15.94 -25.86
CA ASP A 163 -2.33 -16.30 -25.60
C ASP A 163 -1.72 -17.11 -26.75
N SER A 164 -2.46 -18.07 -27.29
CA SER A 164 -2.06 -18.89 -28.44
C SER A 164 -1.90 -18.05 -29.72
N ILE A 165 -2.87 -17.18 -30.02
CA ILE A 165 -2.82 -16.29 -31.20
C ILE A 165 -1.61 -15.36 -31.11
N LEU A 166 -1.39 -14.72 -29.95
CA LEU A 166 -0.28 -13.78 -29.80
C LEU A 166 1.06 -14.49 -29.87
N SER A 167 1.20 -15.65 -29.24
CA SER A 167 2.42 -16.48 -29.34
C SER A 167 2.74 -16.88 -30.78
N ALA A 168 1.71 -17.16 -31.58
CA ALA A 168 1.86 -17.48 -33.00
C ALA A 168 2.29 -16.26 -33.83
N ILE A 169 1.78 -15.06 -33.51
CA ILE A 169 2.12 -13.81 -34.21
C ILE A 169 3.54 -13.33 -33.87
N THR A 170 3.90 -13.34 -32.59
CA THR A 170 5.20 -12.81 -32.13
C THR A 170 6.34 -13.78 -32.36
N ASN A 171 6.04 -15.04 -32.70
CA ASN A 171 7.00 -16.14 -32.85
C ASN A 171 7.87 -16.36 -31.59
N THR A 172 7.45 -15.79 -30.46
CA THR A 172 8.11 -15.88 -29.16
C THR A 172 7.30 -16.84 -28.30
N ARG A 173 7.59 -18.15 -28.44
CA ARG A 173 6.97 -19.22 -27.61
C ARG A 173 7.17 -19.04 -26.09
N GLY A 174 7.99 -18.09 -25.66
CA GLY A 174 8.27 -17.79 -24.26
C GLY A 174 7.77 -16.43 -23.77
N GLU A 175 7.33 -15.52 -24.65
CA GLU A 175 6.78 -14.24 -24.19
C GLU A 175 5.31 -14.40 -23.88
N LYS A 176 4.98 -14.15 -22.61
CA LYS A 176 3.64 -14.36 -22.10
C LYS A 176 2.91 -13.03 -21.92
N ILE A 177 1.61 -13.03 -22.21
CA ILE A 177 0.78 -11.84 -22.08
C ILE A 177 0.55 -11.54 -20.61
N ASN A 178 0.92 -10.36 -20.17
CA ASN A 178 0.77 -9.91 -18.79
C ASN A 178 -0.41 -8.95 -18.60
N LYS A 179 -0.99 -8.44 -19.70
CA LYS A 179 -2.12 -7.51 -19.65
C LYS A 179 -2.95 -7.54 -20.93
N ILE A 180 -4.27 -7.64 -20.79
CA ILE A 180 -5.26 -7.50 -21.86
C ILE A 180 -6.19 -6.33 -21.51
N LYS A 181 -6.48 -5.44 -22.48
CA LYS A 181 -7.41 -4.32 -22.30
C LYS A 181 -8.76 -4.66 -22.93
N GLN A 182 -9.84 -4.50 -22.17
CA GLN A 182 -11.21 -4.78 -22.61
C GLN A 182 -12.10 -3.57 -22.30
N ALA A 183 -12.36 -2.70 -23.27
CA ALA A 183 -13.17 -1.49 -23.12
C ALA A 183 -12.84 -0.69 -21.83
N ASP A 184 -13.66 -0.84 -20.78
CA ASP A 184 -13.58 -0.15 -19.49
C ASP A 184 -12.89 -0.98 -18.38
N SER A 185 -12.37 -2.15 -18.72
CA SER A 185 -11.67 -3.05 -17.81
C SER A 185 -10.33 -3.54 -18.39
N LEU A 186 -9.56 -4.17 -17.52
CA LEU A 186 -8.23 -4.67 -17.75
C LEU A 186 -8.13 -6.05 -17.12
N ILE A 187 -7.55 -7.00 -17.85
CA ILE A 187 -7.25 -8.33 -17.34
C ILE A 187 -5.74 -8.38 -17.14
N LEU A 188 -5.32 -8.48 -15.89
CA LEU A 188 -3.92 -8.67 -15.51
C LEU A 188 -3.66 -10.16 -15.43
N LEU A 189 -2.57 -10.61 -16.04
CA LEU A 189 -2.20 -12.02 -16.12
C LEU A 189 -0.83 -12.24 -15.48
N GLU A 190 -0.74 -13.25 -14.64
CA GLU A 190 0.50 -13.80 -14.10
C GLU A 190 0.47 -15.32 -14.33
N TYR A 191 1.64 -15.93 -14.52
CA TYR A 191 1.74 -17.36 -14.80
C TYR A 191 2.48 -18.06 -13.70
N GLY A 192 2.17 -19.33 -13.48
CA GLY A 192 2.75 -20.10 -12.40
C GLY A 192 4.28 -20.24 -12.50
N SER A 193 4.90 -20.45 -11.35
CA SER A 193 6.36 -20.50 -11.22
C SER A 193 6.90 -21.90 -11.51
N GLY A 194 8.00 -22.00 -12.27
CA GLY A 194 8.68 -23.28 -12.54
C GLY A 194 7.77 -24.31 -13.22
N ASN A 195 7.59 -25.47 -12.58
CA ASN A 195 6.77 -26.59 -13.08
C ASN A 195 5.25 -26.32 -13.06
N LEU A 196 4.83 -25.14 -12.60
CA LEU A 196 3.44 -24.69 -12.58
C LEU A 196 3.13 -23.68 -13.70
N SER A 197 4.02 -23.55 -14.70
CA SER A 197 3.89 -22.57 -15.79
C SER A 197 2.61 -22.66 -16.61
N GLN A 198 1.91 -23.80 -16.53
CA GLN A 198 0.59 -24.10 -17.10
C GLN A 198 -0.57 -23.44 -16.34
N ILE A 199 -0.35 -22.87 -15.16
CA ILE A 199 -1.39 -22.19 -14.39
C ILE A 199 -1.35 -20.69 -14.72
N ILE A 200 -2.50 -20.13 -15.09
CA ILE A 200 -2.70 -18.69 -15.28
C ILE A 200 -3.50 -18.14 -14.11
N TYR A 201 -3.03 -17.04 -13.56
CA TYR A 201 -3.71 -16.22 -12.58
C TYR A 201 -4.21 -14.96 -13.30
N ALA A 202 -5.53 -14.81 -13.42
CA ALA A 202 -6.15 -13.71 -14.13
C ALA A 202 -6.97 -12.82 -13.17
N LEU A 203 -6.63 -11.54 -13.10
CA LEU A 203 -7.33 -10.54 -12.29
C LEU A 203 -7.97 -9.48 -13.18
N VAL A 204 -9.30 -9.41 -13.14
CA VAL A 204 -10.09 -8.42 -13.87
C VAL A 204 -10.24 -7.17 -13.01
N VAL A 205 -9.82 -6.02 -13.52
CA VAL A 205 -9.79 -4.73 -12.80
C VAL A 205 -10.30 -3.58 -13.67
N LYS A 206 -10.89 -2.53 -13.06
CA LYS A 206 -11.38 -1.34 -13.81
C LYS A 206 -10.24 -0.42 -14.26
N LYS A 207 -9.23 -0.21 -13.41
CA LYS A 207 -8.10 0.70 -13.63
C LYS A 207 -6.77 -0.01 -13.45
N ASP A 208 -5.76 0.40 -14.21
CA ASP A 208 -4.38 -0.10 -14.10
C ASP A 208 -3.68 0.53 -12.90
N LEU A 209 -3.81 -0.10 -11.73
CA LEU A 209 -3.11 0.31 -10.53
C LEU A 209 -1.96 -0.66 -10.25
N LYS A 210 -0.81 -0.12 -9.86
CA LYS A 210 0.36 -0.94 -9.47
C LYS A 210 0.03 -1.88 -8.30
N SER A 211 -0.87 -1.46 -7.41
CA SER A 211 -1.39 -2.27 -6.30
C SER A 211 -2.03 -3.57 -6.78
N ASN A 212 -2.77 -3.57 -7.89
CA ASN A 212 -3.45 -4.76 -8.40
C ASN A 212 -2.44 -5.82 -8.86
N LYS A 213 -1.31 -5.39 -9.45
CA LYS A 213 -0.24 -6.30 -9.86
C LYS A 213 0.43 -6.93 -8.64
N ASN A 214 0.68 -6.14 -7.59
CA ASN A 214 1.23 -6.65 -6.34
C ASN A 214 0.26 -7.63 -5.66
N PHE A 215 -1.04 -7.31 -5.66
CA PHE A 215 -2.09 -8.18 -5.13
C PHE A 215 -2.16 -9.50 -5.90
N LEU A 216 -2.18 -9.47 -7.23
CA LEU A 216 -2.15 -10.68 -8.06
C LEU A 216 -0.93 -11.56 -7.77
N LYS A 217 0.25 -10.95 -7.59
CA LYS A 217 1.47 -11.68 -7.19
C LYS A 217 1.37 -12.28 -5.79
N ALA A 218 0.75 -11.57 -4.85
CA ALA A 218 0.53 -12.07 -3.49
C ALA A 218 -0.42 -13.28 -3.49
N ILE A 219 -1.55 -13.18 -4.19
CA ILE A 219 -2.49 -14.29 -4.35
C ILE A 219 -1.80 -15.50 -4.99
N LYS A 220 -1.09 -15.28 -6.11
CA LYS A 220 -0.32 -16.34 -6.78
C LYS A 220 0.60 -17.04 -5.79
N LYS A 221 1.41 -16.28 -5.04
CA LYS A 221 2.38 -16.85 -4.10
C LYS A 221 1.69 -17.66 -3.00
N GLN A 222 0.59 -17.16 -2.44
CA GLN A 222 -0.15 -17.88 -1.41
C GLN A 222 -0.80 -19.15 -1.96
N PHE A 223 -1.47 -19.08 -3.11
CA PHE A 223 -2.10 -20.23 -3.74
C PHE A 223 -1.08 -21.33 -4.09
N GLU A 224 0.04 -20.96 -4.72
CA GLU A 224 1.12 -21.89 -5.04
C GLU A 224 1.74 -22.51 -3.78
N SER A 225 1.85 -21.74 -2.70
CA SER A 225 2.41 -22.24 -1.43
C SER A 225 1.46 -23.22 -0.74
N PHE A 226 0.16 -22.90 -0.71
CA PHE A 226 -0.84 -23.66 0.02
C PHE A 226 -1.19 -24.97 -0.71
N TYR A 227 -1.37 -24.92 -2.03
CA TYR A 227 -1.77 -26.07 -2.83
C TYR A 227 -0.63 -26.75 -3.57
N ARG A 228 0.64 -26.43 -3.26
CA ARG A 228 1.82 -26.89 -4.01
C ARG A 228 1.79 -28.37 -4.42
N GLU A 229 1.49 -29.24 -3.45
CA GLU A 229 1.45 -30.69 -3.65
C GLU A 229 0.29 -31.11 -4.55
N LEU A 230 -0.89 -30.52 -4.37
CA LEU A 230 -2.07 -30.78 -5.20
C LEU A 230 -1.87 -30.28 -6.63
N LEU A 231 -1.25 -29.11 -6.80
CA LEU A 231 -0.95 -28.54 -8.12
C LEU A 231 0.02 -29.42 -8.92
N SER A 232 0.95 -30.10 -8.26
CA SER A 232 1.85 -31.08 -8.91
C SER A 232 1.14 -32.35 -9.40
N LYS A 233 -0.10 -32.59 -8.95
CA LYS A 233 -0.89 -33.80 -9.25
C LYS A 233 -2.22 -33.45 -9.93
N LEU A 234 -2.34 -32.27 -10.55
CA LEU A 234 -3.58 -31.79 -11.17
C LEU A 234 -4.23 -32.79 -12.13
N ASP A 235 -3.43 -33.55 -12.89
CA ASP A 235 -3.96 -34.55 -13.84
C ASP A 235 -4.75 -35.69 -13.17
N THR A 236 -4.51 -35.93 -11.88
CA THR A 236 -5.19 -36.96 -11.07
C THR A 236 -6.46 -36.45 -10.38
N LEU A 237 -6.67 -35.13 -10.33
CA LEU A 237 -7.75 -34.48 -9.59
C LEU A 237 -8.99 -34.15 -10.44
N LYS A 238 -9.06 -34.72 -11.66
CA LYS A 238 -10.12 -34.43 -12.64
C LYS A 238 -11.52 -34.64 -12.06
N GLY A 239 -12.28 -33.55 -11.94
CA GLY A 239 -13.69 -33.52 -11.54
C GLY A 239 -13.96 -33.05 -10.11
N SER A 240 -12.94 -32.87 -9.26
CA SER A 240 -13.09 -32.40 -7.87
C SER A 240 -12.33 -31.09 -7.58
N GLU A 241 -11.73 -30.47 -8.59
CA GLU A 241 -10.87 -29.29 -8.45
C GLU A 241 -11.61 -28.13 -7.76
N GLU A 242 -12.84 -27.84 -8.18
CA GLU A 242 -13.65 -26.72 -7.65
C GLU A 242 -13.94 -26.89 -6.15
N GLN A 243 -14.18 -28.13 -5.69
CA GLN A 243 -14.40 -28.43 -4.26
C GLN A 243 -13.11 -28.31 -3.44
N ILE A 244 -11.98 -28.72 -4.01
CA ILE A 244 -10.68 -28.68 -3.33
C ILE A 244 -10.21 -27.24 -3.17
N PHE A 245 -10.28 -26.45 -4.24
CA PHE A 245 -9.80 -25.08 -4.27
C PHE A 245 -10.81 -24.05 -3.76
N GLY A 246 -12.09 -24.41 -3.59
CA GLY A 246 -13.09 -23.51 -3.01
C GLY A 246 -12.77 -23.05 -1.58
N SER A 247 -12.00 -23.85 -0.83
CA SER A 247 -11.47 -23.45 0.50
C SER A 247 -10.55 -22.23 0.45
N PHE A 248 -10.09 -21.82 -0.74
CA PHE A 248 -9.28 -20.64 -0.93
C PHE A 248 -10.04 -19.32 -0.73
N ASP A 249 -11.38 -19.34 -0.72
CA ASP A 249 -12.20 -18.15 -0.40
C ASP A 249 -11.80 -17.54 0.96
N ILE A 250 -11.55 -18.37 1.97
CA ILE A 250 -11.12 -17.92 3.32
C ILE A 250 -9.79 -17.15 3.23
N ILE A 251 -8.87 -17.61 2.38
CA ILE A 251 -7.55 -16.99 2.21
C ILE A 251 -7.66 -15.68 1.42
N ILE A 252 -8.56 -15.62 0.45
CA ILE A 252 -8.85 -14.39 -0.30
C ILE A 252 -9.48 -13.33 0.61
N GLU A 253 -10.41 -13.72 1.49
CA GLU A 253 -11.00 -12.82 2.49
C GLU A 253 -9.94 -12.26 3.44
N ASP A 254 -9.05 -13.12 3.96
CA ASP A 254 -7.92 -12.70 4.82
C ASP A 254 -6.91 -11.79 4.09
N LEU A 255 -6.78 -11.91 2.76
CA LEU A 255 -5.89 -11.05 1.96
C LEU A 255 -6.48 -9.66 1.66
N ILE A 256 -7.79 -9.50 1.87
CA ILE A 256 -8.52 -8.27 1.59
C ILE A 256 -8.75 -7.46 2.86
N HIS A 257 -8.89 -8.13 4.01
CA HIS A 257 -9.05 -7.52 5.33
C HIS A 257 -7.73 -7.14 6.02
#